data_AF-A0A3R5YXJ0-F1
#
_entry.id   AF-A0A3R5YXJ0-F1
#
_cell.length_a   1.000
_cell.length_b   1.000
_cell.length_c   1.000
_cell.angle_alpha   90.00
_cell.angle_beta   90.00
_cell.angle_gamma   90.00
#
_symmetry.space_group_name_H-M   'P 1'
#
loop_
_entity.id
_entity.type
_entity.pdbx_description
1 polymer ?
#
loop_
_entity_poly.entity_id
_entity_poly.type
_entity_poly.pdbx_seq_one_letter_code
_entity_poly.pdbx_strand_id
1 'polypeptide(L)'
;MKKKLRKYIILPLLAVLWLCGCGKKEETDKAEAVPDTAAETESQPEETEEKEQERTQYPVSEADTETIYADREKNQELADFLIAYYQIPEEFCTETRYYYDRVDLNEDGTEEILAVVVGEYTECDGGDPAVILEQNEQGYQVLESFAYVRTPVYVSDTMTDGWHDLIFPAYGGEEGTGFRVFHYQDGIGYQNENMEFMEDMDENFCGKKMIADNFIDDMDKGNYLPLRETPLSGN
;
A
#
# COMPACT_ATOMS: atom_id res chain seq x y z
N MET A 1 15.04 35.80 15.59
CA MET A 1 16.05 35.49 16.64
C MET A 1 16.82 34.25 16.21
N LYS A 2 18.14 34.35 16.06
CA LYS A 2 18.99 33.33 15.41
C LYS A 2 19.42 32.26 16.42
N LYS A 3 18.91 31.03 16.32
CA LYS A 3 19.38 29.89 17.12
C LYS A 3 20.45 29.13 16.33
N LYS A 4 21.62 28.98 16.93
CA LYS A 4 22.83 28.40 16.32
C LYS A 4 22.77 26.86 16.35
N LEU A 5 23.01 26.25 15.20
CA LEU A 5 23.09 24.81 14.96
C LEU A 5 24.38 24.24 15.59
N ARG A 6 24.27 23.27 16.49
CA ARG A 6 25.41 22.50 17.02
C ARG A 6 25.58 21.24 16.17
N LYS A 7 26.67 21.20 15.39
CA LYS A 7 27.14 20.01 14.68
C LYS A 7 27.75 19.03 15.68
N TYR A 8 27.29 17.79 15.73
CA TYR A 8 28.00 16.67 16.34
C TYR A 8 28.31 15.64 15.25
N ILE A 9 29.60 15.44 15.01
CA ILE A 9 30.17 14.41 14.15
C ILE A 9 30.55 13.26 15.08
N ILE A 10 29.97 12.08 14.88
CA ILE A 10 30.44 10.83 15.50
C ILE A 10 30.60 9.81 14.37
N LEU A 11 31.86 9.48 14.05
CA LEU A 11 32.28 8.41 13.14
C LEU A 11 32.45 7.10 13.95
N PRO A 12 32.38 5.91 13.32
CA PRO A 12 31.97 4.66 13.93
C PRO A 12 33.14 3.89 14.56
N LEU A 13 32.83 3.00 15.50
CA LEU A 13 33.76 2.06 16.09
C LEU A 13 33.39 0.64 15.67
N LEU A 14 34.16 0.11 14.70
CA LEU A 14 34.20 -1.30 14.35
C LEU A 14 34.69 -2.12 15.55
N ALA A 15 33.98 -3.20 15.89
CA ALA A 15 34.53 -4.32 16.64
C ALA A 15 34.34 -5.60 15.83
N VAL A 16 35.45 -6.30 15.62
CA VAL A 16 35.65 -7.46 14.76
C VAL A 16 35.88 -8.69 15.63
N LEU A 17 35.24 -9.81 15.23
CA LEU A 17 35.55 -11.23 15.48
C LEU A 17 35.56 -11.76 16.94
N TRP A 18 34.89 -12.89 17.15
CA TRP A 18 35.56 -14.19 17.36
C TRP A 18 34.61 -15.39 17.21
N LEU A 19 35.16 -16.44 16.58
CA LEU A 19 34.61 -17.77 16.33
C LEU A 19 34.76 -18.70 17.57
N CYS A 20 34.14 -19.88 17.44
CA CYS A 20 34.24 -21.13 18.23
C CYS A 20 33.08 -21.35 19.23
N GLY A 21 32.41 -22.51 19.26
CA GLY A 21 32.70 -23.76 18.58
C GLY A 21 31.67 -24.88 18.84
N CYS A 22 31.87 -25.97 18.11
CA CYS A 22 31.15 -27.24 18.18
C CYS A 22 31.16 -27.89 19.57
N GLY A 23 30.07 -28.58 19.89
CA GLY A 23 30.01 -29.60 20.95
C GLY A 23 28.91 -30.62 20.66
N LYS A 24 29.31 -31.77 20.10
CA LYS A 24 28.51 -32.97 19.80
C LYS A 24 28.77 -34.01 20.89
N LYS A 25 27.76 -34.82 21.24
CA LYS A 25 27.80 -36.22 21.74
C LYS A 25 26.48 -36.53 22.47
N GLU A 26 25.89 -37.72 22.49
CA GLU A 26 25.98 -39.00 21.76
C GLU A 26 24.86 -39.87 22.39
N GLU A 27 24.15 -40.65 21.55
CA GLU A 27 23.66 -42.04 21.75
C GLU A 27 22.96 -42.45 23.09
N THR A 28 22.00 -43.39 23.14
CA THR A 28 21.98 -44.71 22.51
C THR A 28 20.57 -45.34 22.56
N ASP A 29 20.31 -46.18 21.54
CA ASP A 29 19.60 -47.47 21.50
C ASP A 29 18.06 -47.64 21.61
N LYS A 30 17.51 -48.17 20.49
CA LYS A 30 16.85 -49.50 20.27
C LYS A 30 15.98 -50.09 21.40
N ALA A 31 14.90 -50.83 21.17
CA ALA A 31 14.33 -51.49 19.98
C ALA A 31 12.90 -52.00 20.30
N GLU A 32 12.13 -52.20 19.22
CA GLU A 32 11.15 -53.25 18.90
C GLU A 32 9.97 -53.68 19.84
N ALA A 33 8.86 -53.92 19.13
CA ALA A 33 7.86 -54.99 19.27
C ALA A 33 6.53 -54.74 20.05
N VAL A 34 5.47 -54.64 19.24
CA VAL A 34 4.04 -54.96 19.50
C VAL A 34 3.88 -56.51 19.54
N PRO A 35 2.77 -57.19 19.97
CA PRO A 35 1.38 -56.69 20.09
C PRO A 35 0.49 -57.32 21.19
N ASP A 36 -0.80 -56.94 21.12
CA ASP A 36 -2.01 -57.76 21.34
C ASP A 36 -2.78 -57.59 22.67
N THR A 37 -4.06 -57.20 22.57
CA THR A 37 -5.21 -57.91 23.18
C THR A 37 -6.53 -57.19 22.82
N ALA A 38 -7.46 -58.00 22.30
CA ALA A 38 -8.79 -57.69 21.81
C ALA A 38 -9.82 -57.28 22.88
N ALA A 39 -10.86 -56.56 22.44
CA ALA A 39 -12.24 -56.76 22.91
C ALA A 39 -13.23 -56.30 21.83
N GLU A 40 -14.16 -57.18 21.52
CA GLU A 40 -15.25 -57.11 20.54
C GLU A 40 -16.34 -56.10 20.96
N THR A 41 -17.10 -55.56 20.00
CA THR A 41 -18.58 -55.58 19.98
C THR A 41 -19.08 -54.94 18.66
N GLU A 42 -19.80 -55.73 17.86
CA GLU A 42 -20.56 -55.30 16.69
C GLU A 42 -21.81 -54.50 17.10
N SER A 43 -22.14 -53.43 16.36
CA SER A 43 -23.54 -53.04 16.10
C SER A 43 -23.66 -52.20 14.82
N GLN A 44 -24.82 -52.36 14.18
CA GLN A 44 -25.24 -52.04 12.82
C GLN A 44 -25.21 -50.55 12.41
N PRO A 45 -25.29 -50.24 11.10
CA PRO A 45 -25.27 -48.87 10.60
C PRO A 45 -26.64 -48.21 10.78
N GLU A 46 -26.67 -47.07 11.48
CA GLU A 46 -27.79 -46.12 11.36
C GLU A 46 -27.53 -45.24 10.13
N GLU A 47 -28.36 -45.44 9.11
CA GLU A 47 -28.63 -44.44 8.08
C GLU A 47 -29.08 -43.15 8.78
N THR A 48 -28.22 -42.14 8.75
CA THR A 48 -28.64 -40.77 9.05
C THR A 48 -28.65 -40.03 7.71
N GLU A 49 -29.85 -39.76 7.21
CA GLU A 49 -30.08 -38.83 6.10
C GLU A 49 -29.60 -37.43 6.53
N GLU A 50 -28.34 -37.10 6.26
CA GLU A 50 -27.89 -35.71 6.22
C GLU A 50 -28.30 -35.12 4.88
N LYS A 51 -29.53 -34.61 4.91
CA LYS A 51 -30.10 -33.68 3.94
C LYS A 51 -29.04 -32.65 3.54
N GLU A 52 -28.75 -32.57 2.24
CA GLU A 52 -28.05 -31.45 1.63
C GLU A 52 -28.66 -30.15 2.13
N GLN A 53 -28.01 -29.52 3.10
CA GLN A 53 -28.27 -28.14 3.43
C GLN A 53 -27.32 -27.34 2.56
N GLU A 54 -27.83 -27.03 1.37
CA GLU A 54 -27.42 -25.95 0.48
C GLU A 54 -26.67 -24.90 1.30
N ARG A 55 -25.34 -24.89 1.14
CA ARG A 55 -24.45 -23.88 1.70
C ARG A 55 -24.88 -22.58 1.05
N THR A 56 -25.85 -21.90 1.66
CA THR A 56 -26.15 -20.52 1.37
C THR A 56 -24.84 -19.79 1.57
N GLN A 57 -24.21 -19.44 0.46
CA GLN A 57 -23.15 -18.46 0.39
C GLN A 57 -23.75 -17.18 0.94
N TYR A 58 -23.62 -16.98 2.25
CA TYR A 58 -23.89 -15.70 2.85
C TYR A 58 -22.88 -14.73 2.23
N PRO A 59 -23.36 -13.65 1.59
CA PRO A 59 -22.48 -12.69 0.96
C PRO A 59 -21.55 -12.14 2.04
N VAL A 60 -20.26 -12.05 1.70
CA VAL A 60 -19.28 -11.22 2.42
C VAL A 60 -19.98 -9.91 2.74
N SER A 61 -20.16 -9.59 4.02
CA SER A 61 -20.62 -8.27 4.41
C SER A 61 -19.56 -7.31 3.91
N GLU A 62 -19.92 -6.44 2.97
CA GLU A 62 -19.06 -5.34 2.58
C GLU A 62 -18.66 -4.62 3.87
N ALA A 63 -17.38 -4.66 4.21
CA ALA A 63 -16.80 -3.83 5.25
C ALA A 63 -17.22 -2.37 5.00
N ASP A 64 -17.20 -1.51 6.02
CA ASP A 64 -17.50 -0.07 5.93
C ASP A 64 -16.48 0.72 5.06
N THR A 65 -15.80 0.04 4.14
CA THR A 65 -14.83 0.60 3.21
C THR A 65 -15.52 1.35 2.08
N GLU A 66 -15.47 2.68 2.14
CA GLU A 66 -15.94 3.53 1.04
C GLU A 66 -14.97 3.45 -0.14
N THR A 67 -15.48 3.19 -1.36
CA THR A 67 -14.65 3.21 -2.58
C THR A 67 -14.79 4.55 -3.30
N ILE A 68 -13.67 5.23 -3.50
CA ILE A 68 -13.59 6.55 -4.10
C ILE A 68 -12.71 6.50 -5.36
N TYR A 69 -13.26 7.01 -6.46
CA TYR A 69 -12.58 7.12 -7.75
C TYR A 69 -12.02 8.53 -7.90
N ALA A 70 -10.89 8.65 -8.59
CA ALA A 70 -10.23 9.94 -8.79
C ALA A 70 -11.18 10.99 -9.38
N ASP A 71 -11.01 12.23 -8.92
CA ASP A 71 -11.68 13.39 -9.48
C ASP A 71 -11.27 13.57 -10.95
N ARG A 72 -12.24 13.95 -11.76
CA ARG A 72 -12.12 14.18 -13.20
C ARG A 72 -12.16 15.66 -13.55
N GLU A 73 -12.24 16.55 -12.56
CA GLU A 73 -12.09 17.98 -12.76
C GLU A 73 -10.65 18.30 -13.17
N LYS A 74 -10.51 18.97 -14.31
CA LYS A 74 -9.21 19.38 -14.83
C LYS A 74 -8.57 20.41 -13.90
N ASN A 75 -7.38 20.10 -13.40
CA ASN A 75 -6.57 21.01 -12.59
C ASN A 75 -5.23 21.29 -13.27
N GLN A 76 -5.16 22.37 -14.05
CA GLN A 76 -3.95 22.71 -14.81
C GLN A 76 -2.78 23.09 -13.89
N GLU A 77 -3.05 23.72 -12.75
CA GLU A 77 -2.01 24.08 -11.78
C GLU A 77 -1.37 22.84 -11.16
N LEU A 78 -2.18 21.82 -10.83
CA LEU A 78 -1.68 20.54 -10.34
C LEU A 78 -0.89 19.81 -11.44
N ALA A 79 -1.38 19.77 -12.67
CA ALA A 79 -0.65 19.18 -13.78
C ALA A 79 0.72 19.85 -14.00
N ASP A 80 0.78 21.19 -14.01
CA ASP A 80 2.03 21.95 -14.15
C ASP A 80 2.99 21.68 -12.98
N PHE A 81 2.45 21.59 -11.77
CA PHE A 81 3.23 21.21 -10.59
C PHE A 81 3.83 19.81 -10.73
N LEU A 82 3.04 18.80 -11.12
CA LEU A 82 3.49 17.41 -11.26
C LEU A 82 4.56 17.28 -12.35
N ILE A 83 4.40 17.97 -13.49
CA ILE A 83 5.43 18.04 -14.54
C ILE A 83 6.75 18.55 -13.96
N ALA A 84 6.71 19.68 -13.23
CA ALA A 84 7.90 20.29 -12.67
C ALA A 84 8.54 19.44 -11.56
N TYR A 85 7.72 18.86 -10.69
CA TYR A 85 8.15 18.06 -9.54
C TYR A 85 8.86 16.78 -9.97
N TYR A 86 8.24 16.02 -10.89
CA TYR A 86 8.80 14.78 -11.43
C TYR A 86 9.75 15.00 -12.61
N GLN A 87 9.96 16.26 -13.02
CA GLN A 87 10.84 16.64 -14.12
C GLN A 87 10.50 15.95 -15.44
N ILE A 88 9.20 15.78 -15.71
CA ILE A 88 8.69 15.04 -16.87
C ILE A 88 8.99 15.85 -18.14
N PRO A 89 9.73 15.31 -19.11
CA PRO A 89 10.00 15.99 -20.36
C PRO A 89 8.71 16.25 -21.15
N GLU A 90 8.68 17.35 -21.92
CA GLU A 90 7.48 17.78 -22.66
C GLU A 90 6.97 16.70 -23.62
N GLU A 91 7.87 15.91 -24.23
CA GLU A 91 7.51 14.82 -25.14
C GLU A 91 6.68 13.70 -24.48
N PHE A 92 6.77 13.53 -23.16
CA PHE A 92 6.00 12.54 -22.41
C PHE A 92 4.71 13.11 -21.82
N CYS A 93 4.52 14.43 -21.79
CA CYS A 93 3.44 15.06 -21.04
C CYS A 93 2.04 14.77 -21.61
N THR A 94 1.90 14.54 -22.92
CA THR A 94 0.60 14.20 -23.54
C THR A 94 0.20 12.74 -23.31
N GLU A 95 1.17 11.87 -23.00
CA GLU A 95 0.98 10.44 -22.79
C GLU A 95 1.01 10.08 -21.29
N THR A 96 1.51 10.98 -20.46
CA THR A 96 1.48 10.86 -19.00
C THR A 96 0.19 11.47 -18.46
N ARG A 97 -0.47 10.71 -17.59
CA ARG A 97 -1.74 11.07 -16.94
C ARG A 97 -1.57 11.15 -15.43
N TYR A 98 -2.47 11.86 -14.78
CA TYR A 98 -2.53 11.91 -13.33
C TYR A 98 -3.95 11.61 -12.85
N TYR A 99 -4.01 11.04 -11.66
CA TYR A 99 -5.23 10.74 -10.92
C TYR A 99 -5.07 11.40 -9.56
N TYR A 100 -6.09 12.14 -9.12
CA TYR A 100 -6.03 12.77 -7.82
C TYR A 100 -7.38 12.77 -7.13
N ASP A 101 -7.33 12.90 -5.82
CA ASP A 101 -8.50 13.12 -4.99
C ASP A 101 -8.09 13.90 -3.74
N ARG A 102 -9.08 14.32 -2.96
CA ARG A 102 -8.91 15.08 -1.73
C ARG A 102 -9.37 14.25 -0.54
N VAL A 103 -8.57 14.27 0.51
CA VAL A 103 -8.88 13.58 1.77
C VAL A 103 -8.19 14.32 2.90
N ASP A 104 -8.94 14.62 3.97
CA ASP A 104 -8.38 15.15 5.22
C ASP A 104 -7.69 14.01 5.96
N LEU A 105 -6.37 13.91 5.81
CA LEU A 105 -5.59 12.82 6.38
C LEU A 105 -5.23 13.06 7.84
N ASN A 106 -5.31 14.30 8.33
CA ASN A 106 -4.90 14.66 9.69
C ASN A 106 -6.06 15.15 10.58
N GLU A 107 -7.29 15.12 10.06
CA GLU A 107 -8.52 15.61 10.67
C GLU A 107 -8.46 17.09 11.13
N ASP A 108 -7.70 17.93 10.44
CA ASP A 108 -7.60 19.36 10.75
C ASP A 108 -8.72 20.22 10.12
N GLY A 109 -9.54 19.61 9.27
CA GLY A 109 -10.64 20.25 8.53
C GLY A 109 -10.21 20.78 7.15
N THR A 110 -8.96 20.59 6.75
CA THR A 110 -8.42 20.87 5.42
C THR A 110 -8.11 19.55 4.72
N GLU A 111 -8.53 19.39 3.48
CA GLU A 111 -8.20 18.17 2.73
C GLU A 111 -6.82 18.29 2.06
N GLU A 112 -6.00 17.27 2.23
CA GLU A 112 -4.80 17.05 1.42
C GLU A 112 -5.17 16.48 0.05
N ILE A 113 -4.33 16.77 -0.96
CA ILE A 113 -4.44 16.17 -2.28
C ILE A 113 -3.55 14.93 -2.33
N LEU A 114 -4.14 13.78 -2.60
CA LEU A 114 -3.42 12.58 -2.99
C LEU A 114 -3.38 12.52 -4.52
N ALA A 115 -2.18 12.54 -5.12
CA ALA A 115 -2.02 12.45 -6.58
C ALA A 115 -1.06 11.33 -7.00
N VAL A 116 -1.47 10.53 -7.98
CA VAL A 116 -0.70 9.44 -8.59
C VAL A 116 -0.42 9.79 -10.06
N VAL A 117 0.82 9.61 -10.51
CA VAL A 117 1.25 9.95 -11.88
C VAL A 117 1.61 8.70 -12.67
N VAL A 118 0.88 8.45 -13.75
CA VAL A 118 0.94 7.20 -14.52
C VAL A 118 1.38 7.51 -15.94
N GLY A 119 2.49 6.93 -16.39
CA GLY A 119 3.02 7.12 -17.74
C GLY A 119 4.36 6.41 -17.93
N GLU A 120 4.77 6.20 -19.19
CA GLU A 120 6.01 5.47 -19.52
C GLU A 120 7.26 6.07 -18.85
N TYR A 121 7.33 7.40 -18.73
CA TYR A 121 8.45 8.08 -18.10
C TYR A 121 8.55 7.82 -16.59
N THR A 122 7.40 7.60 -15.93
CA THR A 122 7.30 7.40 -14.48
C THR A 122 7.10 5.93 -14.09
N GLU A 123 6.89 5.04 -15.07
CA GLU A 123 6.60 3.63 -14.86
C GLU A 123 7.77 2.89 -14.21
N CYS A 124 7.48 2.10 -13.18
CA CYS A 124 8.41 1.20 -12.53
C CYS A 124 7.70 -0.06 -12.04
N ASP A 125 8.44 -1.17 -11.92
CA ASP A 125 7.88 -2.47 -11.52
C ASP A 125 7.12 -2.44 -10.17
N GLY A 126 7.49 -1.49 -9.29
CA GLY A 126 6.89 -1.30 -7.96
C GLY A 126 5.54 -0.58 -7.96
N GLY A 127 5.13 0.02 -9.08
CA GLY A 127 3.96 0.89 -9.19
C GLY A 127 4.33 2.30 -9.67
N ASP A 128 3.41 3.23 -9.47
CA ASP A 128 3.49 4.60 -9.97
C ASP A 128 3.91 5.56 -8.84
N PRO A 129 4.63 6.65 -9.14
CA PRO A 129 4.94 7.65 -8.12
C PRO A 129 3.68 8.40 -7.66
N ALA A 130 3.68 8.76 -6.38
CA ALA A 130 2.59 9.52 -5.77
C ALA A 130 3.09 10.60 -4.82
N VAL A 131 2.30 11.66 -4.65
CA VAL A 131 2.54 12.73 -3.70
C VAL A 131 1.29 13.04 -2.90
N ILE A 132 1.50 13.45 -1.65
CA ILE A 132 0.49 14.08 -0.80
C ILE A 132 0.84 15.55 -0.72
N LEU A 133 -0.11 16.42 -1.05
CA LEU A 133 0.10 17.85 -1.17
C LEU A 133 -0.86 18.62 -0.27
N GLU A 134 -0.36 19.67 0.35
CA GLU A 134 -1.18 20.76 0.89
C GLU A 134 -1.29 21.86 -0.17
N GLN A 135 -2.49 22.37 -0.42
CA GLN A 135 -2.71 23.53 -1.28
C GLN A 135 -2.90 24.80 -0.44
N ASN A 136 -2.04 25.80 -0.65
CA ASN A 136 -2.14 27.09 0.02
C ASN A 136 -1.99 28.26 -0.98
N GLU A 137 -2.00 29.50 -0.49
CA GLU A 137 -1.91 30.71 -1.33
C GLU A 137 -0.61 30.78 -2.17
N GLN A 138 0.43 30.02 -1.81
CA GLN A 138 1.72 29.98 -2.52
C GLN A 138 1.80 28.83 -3.54
N GLY A 139 0.75 28.03 -3.68
CA GLY A 139 0.69 26.86 -4.55
C GLY A 139 0.64 25.55 -3.75
N TYR A 140 1.32 24.53 -4.27
CA TYR A 140 1.38 23.21 -3.63
C TYR A 140 2.65 23.05 -2.78
N GLN A 141 2.47 22.60 -1.55
CA GLN A 141 3.54 22.10 -0.69
C GLN A 141 3.49 20.58 -0.66
N VAL A 142 4.63 19.93 -0.89
CA VAL A 142 4.75 18.47 -0.73
C VAL A 142 4.82 18.14 0.75
N LEU A 143 3.87 17.35 1.22
CA LEU A 143 3.86 16.79 2.58
C LEU A 143 4.54 15.42 2.58
N GLU A 144 4.26 14.59 1.59
CA GLU A 144 4.85 13.27 1.41
C GLU A 144 5.08 12.96 -0.06
N SER A 145 6.11 12.16 -0.34
CA SER A 145 6.37 11.62 -1.67
C SER A 145 6.70 10.13 -1.62
N PHE A 146 5.97 9.35 -2.39
CA PHE A 146 6.21 7.94 -2.56
C PHE A 146 6.83 7.68 -3.92
N ALA A 147 7.96 6.97 -3.94
CA ALA A 147 8.62 6.63 -5.18
C ALA A 147 7.74 5.73 -6.05
N TYR A 148 7.11 4.72 -5.44
CA TYR A 148 6.26 3.75 -6.13
C TYR A 148 5.15 3.29 -5.20
N VAL A 149 3.90 3.48 -5.61
CA VAL A 149 2.72 2.96 -4.93
C VAL A 149 1.87 2.19 -5.92
N ARG A 150 1.11 1.23 -5.40
CA ARG A 150 0.05 0.59 -6.15
C ARG A 150 -1.28 1.18 -5.72
N THR A 151 -2.19 1.32 -6.67
CA THR A 151 -3.56 1.73 -6.39
C THR A 151 -4.47 0.51 -6.22
N PRO A 152 -5.55 0.63 -5.45
CA PRO A 152 -5.97 1.82 -4.69
C PRO A 152 -5.03 2.17 -3.52
N VAL A 153 -5.10 3.42 -3.07
CA VAL A 153 -4.48 3.84 -1.81
C VAL A 153 -5.54 3.71 -0.72
N TYR A 154 -5.30 2.88 0.27
CA TYR A 154 -6.22 2.74 1.40
C TYR A 154 -5.85 3.75 2.49
N VAL A 155 -6.84 4.54 2.91
CA VAL A 155 -6.75 5.45 4.05
C VAL A 155 -7.50 4.78 5.19
N SER A 156 -6.77 4.33 6.20
CA SER A 156 -7.31 3.62 7.35
C SER A 156 -7.97 4.58 8.34
N ASP A 157 -9.06 4.18 9.00
CA ASP A 157 -9.61 4.94 10.15
C ASP A 157 -8.65 4.94 11.36
N THR A 158 -7.65 4.05 11.36
CA THR A 158 -6.57 4.07 12.36
C THR A 158 -5.62 5.22 12.05
N MET A 159 -5.26 5.99 13.08
CA MET A 159 -4.34 7.10 12.97
C MET A 159 -3.10 6.90 13.83
N THR A 160 -1.94 7.30 13.31
CA THR A 160 -0.67 7.37 14.03
C THR A 160 -0.15 8.81 13.99
N ASP A 161 0.30 9.34 15.14
CA ASP A 161 0.83 10.70 15.27
C ASP A 161 -0.09 11.80 14.66
N GLY A 162 -1.41 11.57 14.70
CA GLY A 162 -2.41 12.51 14.21
C GLY A 162 -2.69 12.45 12.71
N TRP A 163 -2.23 11.41 12.01
CA TRP A 163 -2.54 11.18 10.59
C TRP A 163 -3.08 9.77 10.37
N HIS A 164 -4.04 9.62 9.45
CA HIS A 164 -4.56 8.33 9.02
C HIS A 164 -3.45 7.47 8.42
N ASP A 165 -3.37 6.20 8.84
CA ASP A 165 -2.41 5.26 8.29
C ASP A 165 -2.73 4.97 6.82
N LEU A 166 -1.69 4.86 6.00
CA LEU A 166 -1.82 4.57 4.57
C LEU A 166 -1.42 3.14 4.28
N ILE A 167 -2.22 2.45 3.49
CA ILE A 167 -1.97 1.05 3.14
C ILE A 167 -1.91 0.92 1.62
N PHE A 168 -0.86 0.26 1.13
CA PHE A 168 -0.63 0.06 -0.30
C PHE A 168 -0.58 -1.44 -0.63
N PRO A 169 -1.24 -1.89 -1.72
CA PRO A 169 -1.04 -3.23 -2.25
C PRO A 169 0.42 -3.49 -2.58
N ALA A 170 0.89 -4.70 -2.31
CA ALA A 170 2.20 -5.20 -2.67
C ALA A 170 2.06 -6.56 -3.36
N TYR A 171 2.72 -6.72 -4.50
CA TYR A 171 2.73 -7.96 -5.26
C TYR A 171 4.17 -8.38 -5.57
N GLY A 172 4.50 -9.64 -5.27
CA GLY A 172 5.80 -10.23 -5.59
C GLY A 172 6.88 -9.93 -4.53
N GLY A 173 8.12 -10.28 -4.83
CA GLY A 173 9.22 -10.25 -3.86
C GLY A 173 9.25 -11.45 -2.92
N GLU A 174 10.11 -11.41 -1.90
CA GLU A 174 10.25 -12.50 -0.92
C GLU A 174 9.03 -12.62 0.02
N GLU A 175 8.29 -11.52 0.21
CA GLU A 175 7.16 -11.40 1.14
C GLU A 175 5.80 -11.85 0.53
N GLY A 176 5.70 -11.99 -0.79
CA GLY A 176 4.51 -12.50 -1.47
C GLY A 176 3.51 -11.42 -1.93
N THR A 177 2.21 -11.71 -1.83
CA THR A 177 1.14 -10.77 -2.20
C THR A 177 0.39 -10.38 -0.93
N GLY A 178 0.13 -9.09 -0.78
CA GLY A 178 -0.53 -8.54 0.41
C GLY A 178 -0.51 -7.02 0.41
N PHE A 179 -0.33 -6.42 1.59
CA PHE A 179 -0.48 -4.99 1.83
C PHE A 179 0.61 -4.48 2.77
N ARG A 180 1.21 -3.32 2.46
CA ARG A 180 2.17 -2.64 3.33
C ARG A 180 1.49 -1.49 4.06
N VAL A 181 1.72 -1.40 5.36
CA VAL A 181 1.14 -0.35 6.22
C VAL A 181 2.18 0.73 6.48
N PHE A 182 1.81 1.97 6.21
CA PHE A 182 2.64 3.15 6.42
C PHE A 182 2.02 4.00 7.52
N HIS A 183 2.78 4.19 8.59
CA HIS A 183 2.39 5.03 9.72
C HIS A 183 3.07 6.37 9.62
N TYR A 184 2.34 7.44 9.93
CA TYR A 184 2.97 8.75 10.01
C TYR A 184 3.87 8.85 11.24
N GLN A 185 5.01 9.53 11.08
CA GLN A 185 5.92 9.85 12.17
C GLN A 185 6.25 11.35 12.14
N ASP A 186 5.99 12.02 13.27
CA ASP A 186 6.16 13.47 13.38
C ASP A 186 7.58 13.93 12.98
N GLY A 187 7.64 14.89 12.06
CA GLY A 187 8.87 15.45 11.52
C GLY A 187 9.66 14.54 10.54
N ILE A 188 9.17 13.34 10.23
CA ILE A 188 9.76 12.43 9.26
C ILE A 188 8.83 12.16 8.07
N GLY A 189 7.53 11.93 8.32
CA GLY A 189 6.55 11.55 7.29
C GLY A 189 6.07 10.10 7.44
N TYR A 190 5.47 9.53 6.40
CA TYR A 190 4.96 8.17 6.37
C TYR A 190 6.08 7.13 6.28
N GLN A 191 6.10 6.21 7.23
CA GLN A 191 7.15 5.20 7.39
C GLN A 191 6.59 3.77 7.37
N ASN A 192 7.34 2.88 6.72
CA ASN A 192 7.19 1.42 6.82
C ASN A 192 8.49 0.80 7.36
N GLU A 193 9.13 1.45 8.35
CA GLU A 193 10.46 1.04 8.87
C GLU A 193 10.47 -0.38 9.45
N ASN A 194 9.35 -0.83 10.02
CA ASN A 194 9.22 -2.18 10.57
C ASN A 194 8.91 -3.25 9.51
N MET A 195 8.85 -2.86 8.23
CA MET A 195 8.42 -3.74 7.12
C MET A 195 7.07 -4.39 7.43
N GLU A 196 6.14 -3.60 7.98
CA GLU A 196 4.82 -4.09 8.31
C GLU A 196 4.07 -4.50 7.05
N PHE A 197 3.63 -5.76 7.04
CA PHE A 197 3.03 -6.42 5.90
C PHE A 197 1.86 -7.30 6.37
N MET A 198 0.74 -7.20 5.67
CA MET A 198 -0.47 -7.97 5.90
C MET A 198 -0.74 -8.83 4.66
N GLU A 199 -0.90 -10.15 4.82
CA GLU A 199 -1.20 -11.04 3.68
C GLU A 199 -2.57 -10.72 3.06
N ASP A 200 -3.55 -10.41 3.92
CA ASP A 200 -4.90 -10.00 3.54
C ASP A 200 -5.32 -8.78 4.37
N MET A 201 -6.22 -7.95 3.83
CA MET A 201 -6.92 -6.97 4.65
C MET A 201 -7.89 -7.70 5.59
N ASP A 202 -7.86 -7.38 6.88
CA ASP A 202 -8.84 -7.87 7.85
C ASP A 202 -10.25 -7.60 7.32
N GLU A 203 -11.17 -8.56 7.49
CA GLU A 203 -12.59 -8.38 7.17
C GLU A 203 -13.20 -7.17 7.90
N ASN A 204 -12.54 -6.68 8.96
CA ASN A 204 -12.89 -5.49 9.73
C ASN A 204 -12.13 -4.22 9.32
N PHE A 205 -11.46 -4.18 8.16
CA PHE A 205 -10.85 -2.93 7.69
C PHE A 205 -11.92 -1.83 7.54
N CYS A 206 -11.74 -0.73 8.25
CA CYS A 206 -12.57 0.46 8.18
C CYS A 206 -11.74 1.61 7.61
N GLY A 207 -12.27 2.30 6.61
CA GLY A 207 -11.56 3.39 5.94
C GLY A 207 -12.04 3.66 4.53
N LYS A 208 -11.20 4.32 3.74
CA LYS A 208 -11.48 4.70 2.35
C LYS A 208 -10.50 4.03 1.41
N LYS A 209 -11.00 3.60 0.25
CA LYS A 209 -10.22 3.11 -0.88
C LYS A 209 -10.15 4.23 -1.93
N MET A 210 -9.09 5.02 -1.88
CA MET A 210 -8.85 6.17 -2.75
C MET A 210 -8.21 5.76 -4.07
N ILE A 211 -8.47 6.53 -5.14
CA ILE A 211 -7.93 6.28 -6.49
C ILE A 211 -8.19 4.82 -6.91
N ALA A 212 -9.43 4.37 -6.73
CA ALA A 212 -9.87 3.01 -7.02
C ALA A 212 -10.04 2.70 -8.52
N ASP A 213 -9.49 3.56 -9.37
CA ASP A 213 -9.61 3.57 -10.81
C ASP A 213 -8.94 2.36 -11.47
N ASN A 214 -9.50 1.94 -12.61
CA ASN A 214 -8.86 0.95 -13.46
C ASN A 214 -8.12 1.68 -14.58
N PHE A 215 -6.81 1.90 -14.39
CA PHE A 215 -6.00 2.72 -15.29
C PHE A 215 -5.99 2.23 -16.75
N ILE A 216 -6.15 0.93 -17.00
CA ILE A 216 -6.21 0.37 -18.36
C ILE A 216 -7.55 0.72 -19.00
N ASP A 217 -8.64 0.44 -18.31
CA ASP A 217 -10.00 0.73 -18.79
C ASP A 217 -10.22 2.23 -18.99
N ASP A 218 -9.67 3.03 -18.07
CA ASP A 218 -9.69 4.50 -18.17
C ASP A 218 -8.91 5.00 -19.37
N MET A 219 -7.72 4.44 -19.62
CA MET A 219 -6.93 4.77 -20.81
C MET A 219 -7.70 4.43 -22.10
N ASP A 220 -8.30 3.24 -22.17
CA ASP A 220 -9.08 2.79 -23.33
C ASP A 220 -10.31 3.66 -23.59
N LYS A 221 -10.94 4.19 -22.53
CA LYS A 221 -12.14 5.04 -22.60
C LYS A 221 -11.84 6.53 -22.73
N GLY A 222 -10.59 6.96 -22.51
CA GLY A 222 -10.25 8.38 -22.41
C GLY A 222 -10.72 9.02 -21.10
N ASN A 223 -10.98 8.24 -20.06
CA ASN A 223 -11.44 8.71 -18.76
C ASN A 223 -10.24 8.98 -17.84
N TYR A 224 -9.41 9.97 -18.17
CA TYR A 224 -8.24 10.35 -17.36
C TYR A 224 -7.88 11.82 -17.60
N LEU A 225 -7.00 12.35 -16.74
CA LEU A 225 -6.46 13.70 -16.89
C LEU A 225 -5.02 13.61 -17.41
N PRO A 226 -4.72 14.06 -18.64
CA PRO A 226 -3.35 14.13 -19.13
C PRO A 226 -2.60 15.32 -18.52
N LEU A 227 -1.28 15.24 -18.39
CA LEU A 227 -0.46 16.36 -17.93
C LEU A 227 -0.46 17.54 -18.94
N ARG A 228 -0.54 17.22 -20.23
CA ARG A 228 -0.75 18.18 -21.33
C ARG A 228 -1.82 17.68 -22.29
N GLU A 229 -2.62 18.59 -22.82
CA GLU A 229 -3.54 18.28 -23.92
C GLU A 229 -2.76 18.00 -25.20
N THR A 230 -3.21 17.00 -25.96
CA THR A 230 -2.71 16.81 -27.32
C THR A 230 -3.04 18.06 -28.14
N PRO A 231 -2.04 18.70 -28.80
CA PRO A 231 -2.30 19.84 -29.65
C PRO A 231 -3.35 19.46 -30.69
N LEU A 232 -4.45 20.22 -30.75
CA LEU A 232 -5.43 20.05 -31.83
C LEU A 232 -4.66 20.21 -33.14
N SER A 233 -4.62 19.14 -33.96
CA SER A 233 -4.03 19.23 -35.28
C SER A 233 -4.77 20.33 -36.04
N GLY A 234 -4.05 21.40 -36.36
CA GLY A 234 -4.62 22.54 -37.06
C GLY A 234 -5.20 22.09 -38.41
N ASN A 235 -6.49 22.33 -38.61
CA ASN A 235 -7.11 22.37 -39.93
C ASN A 235 -6.73 23.66 -40.66
#